data_AF-A0A7R8Z7C1-F1
#
_entry.id   AF-A0A7R8Z7C1-F1
#
_cell.length_a   1.000
_cell.length_b   1.000
_cell.length_c   1.000
_cell.angle_alpha   90.00
_cell.angle_beta   90.00
_cell.angle_gamma   90.00
#
_symmetry.space_group_name_H-M   'P 1'
#
loop_
_entity.id
_entity.type
_entity.pdbx_description
1 polymer ?
#
loop_
_entity_poly.entity_id
_entity_poly.type
_entity_poly.pdbx_seq_one_letter_code
_entity_poly.pdbx_strand_id
1 'polypeptide(L)'
;MLGIESGSLSSVDRYARTTLARWRAAQVGETGKERERRPYLASECRELPKAEKWRMQIIREIAKKVAQIQNAGLGEFRIRDLNDEINKLLREKGHWEAQIRELGGPDYAKVGPRMLDHEGKEVPGNRGYKYFGAAKDLPGVRELFEQEPPPPPRKTRAELMKDIDAELLWLSR
;
A
#
# COMPACT_ATOMS: atom_id res chain seq x y z
N MET A 1 35.34 12.45 39.71
CA MET A 1 34.27 12.47 38.70
C MET A 1 34.86 13.12 37.47
N LEU A 2 35.00 12.48 36.30
CA LEU A 2 34.04 11.65 35.58
C LEU A 2 34.79 10.57 34.76
N GLY A 3 34.36 9.32 34.88
CA GLY A 3 34.83 8.22 34.02
C GLY A 3 34.08 8.23 32.70
N ILE A 4 34.82 8.17 31.59
CA ILE A 4 34.28 8.02 30.24
C ILE A 4 34.25 6.51 29.95
N GLU A 5 33.06 5.90 30.00
CA GLU A 5 32.86 4.52 29.54
C GLU A 5 32.92 4.48 28.01
N SER A 6 34.01 3.93 27.47
CA SER A 6 34.15 3.61 26.05
C SER A 6 33.48 2.28 25.75
N GLY A 7 32.26 2.34 25.19
CA GLY A 7 31.51 1.17 24.76
C GLY A 7 32.30 0.34 23.72
N SER A 8 32.68 -0.88 24.10
CA SER A 8 33.38 -1.81 23.22
C SER A 8 32.45 -2.29 22.10
N LEU A 9 32.77 -1.96 20.85
CA LEU A 9 32.11 -2.53 19.67
C LEU A 9 32.23 -4.06 19.69
N SER A 10 31.09 -4.75 19.51
CA SER A 10 31.00 -6.21 19.58
C SER A 10 31.86 -6.88 18.50
N SER A 11 32.35 -8.09 18.78
CA SER A 11 33.23 -8.84 17.86
C SER A 11 32.61 -9.07 16.47
N VAL A 12 31.28 -9.15 16.42
CA VAL A 12 30.50 -9.32 15.18
C VAL A 12 30.58 -8.08 14.29
N ASP A 13 30.55 -6.89 14.89
CA ASP A 13 30.61 -5.62 14.16
C ASP A 13 32.00 -5.35 13.58
N ARG A 14 33.05 -5.82 14.27
CA ARG A 14 34.42 -5.82 13.72
C ARG A 14 34.56 -6.76 12.53
N TYR A 15 34.00 -7.96 12.61
CA TYR A 15 34.05 -8.96 11.54
C TYR A 15 33.33 -8.48 10.27
N ALA A 16 32.19 -7.80 10.43
CA ALA A 16 31.42 -7.21 9.34
C ALA A 16 32.17 -6.10 8.59
N ARG A 17 33.13 -5.41 9.24
CA ARG A 17 33.89 -4.30 8.64
C ARG A 17 35.24 -4.72 8.06
N THR A 18 35.61 -6.01 8.12
CA THR A 18 36.89 -6.52 7.61
C THR A 18 36.99 -6.41 6.09
N THR A 19 38.22 -6.22 5.58
CA THR A 19 38.53 -6.19 4.14
C THR A 19 38.03 -7.44 3.42
N LEU A 20 38.09 -8.60 4.06
CA LEU A 20 37.59 -9.86 3.50
C LEU A 20 36.05 -9.91 3.41
N ALA A 21 35.33 -9.39 4.41
CA ALA A 21 33.86 -9.29 4.35
C ALA A 21 33.41 -8.32 3.26
N ARG A 22 34.11 -7.18 3.10
CA ARG A 22 33.88 -6.22 2.00
C ARG A 22 34.22 -6.82 0.64
N TRP A 23 35.30 -7.59 0.53
CA TRP A 23 35.72 -8.25 -0.71
C TRP A 23 34.75 -9.37 -1.13
N ARG A 24 34.25 -10.18 -0.19
CA ARG A 24 33.18 -11.16 -0.49
C ARG A 24 31.89 -10.48 -0.94
N ALA A 25 31.48 -9.38 -0.27
CA ALA A 25 30.30 -8.63 -0.68
C ALA A 25 30.49 -7.97 -2.06
N ALA A 26 31.69 -7.49 -2.38
CA ALA A 26 32.05 -6.97 -3.69
C ALA A 26 32.04 -8.06 -4.78
N GLN A 27 32.59 -9.25 -4.53
CA GLN A 27 32.55 -10.40 -5.46
C GLN A 27 31.12 -10.87 -5.74
N VAL A 28 30.27 -10.95 -4.71
CA VAL A 28 28.84 -11.27 -4.87
C VAL A 28 28.10 -10.14 -5.61
N GLY A 29 28.55 -8.89 -5.48
CA GLY A 29 28.06 -7.75 -6.26
C GLY A 29 28.59 -7.69 -7.71
N GLU A 30 29.79 -8.21 -7.96
CA GLU A 30 30.51 -8.24 -9.25
C GLU A 30 30.13 -9.43 -10.14
N THR A 31 29.44 -10.45 -9.61
CA THR A 31 28.57 -11.33 -10.43
C THR A 31 27.34 -10.56 -10.94
N GLY A 32 27.59 -9.35 -11.42
CA GLY A 32 26.67 -8.39 -11.97
C GLY A 32 26.12 -8.92 -13.28
N LYS A 33 25.06 -9.71 -13.18
CA LYS A 33 23.97 -9.50 -14.11
C LYS A 33 23.58 -8.04 -13.93
N GLU A 34 23.91 -7.21 -14.91
CA GLU A 34 23.36 -5.86 -15.08
C GLU A 34 21.93 -5.89 -14.54
N ARG A 35 21.64 -5.05 -13.53
CA ARG A 35 20.34 -5.10 -12.83
C ARG A 35 19.28 -4.91 -13.90
N GLU A 36 18.73 -6.04 -14.34
CA GLU A 36 17.75 -6.09 -15.41
C GLU A 36 16.69 -5.06 -15.04
N ARG A 37 16.47 -4.09 -15.92
CA ARG A 37 15.49 -3.05 -15.66
C ARG A 37 14.14 -3.60 -16.05
N ARG A 38 13.14 -3.27 -15.24
CA ARG A 38 11.76 -3.58 -15.58
C ARG A 38 11.42 -2.90 -16.91
N PRO A 39 10.86 -3.63 -17.90
CA PRO A 39 10.33 -3.03 -19.11
C PRO A 39 9.27 -1.98 -18.81
N TYR A 40 9.12 -0.99 -19.70
CA TYR A 40 8.09 0.04 -19.54
C TYR A 40 6.68 -0.54 -19.77
N LEU A 41 6.52 -1.41 -20.77
CA LEU A 41 5.27 -2.07 -21.09
C LEU A 41 5.28 -3.51 -20.58
N ALA A 42 4.29 -3.85 -19.74
CA ALA A 42 4.12 -5.22 -19.25
C ALA A 42 3.88 -6.22 -20.40
N SER A 43 3.18 -5.79 -21.45
CA SER A 43 2.84 -6.59 -22.64
C SER A 43 4.05 -7.09 -23.43
N GLU A 44 5.21 -6.47 -23.29
CA GLU A 44 6.46 -6.92 -23.93
C GLU A 44 7.03 -8.18 -23.25
N CYS A 45 6.65 -8.44 -22.00
CA CYS A 45 7.14 -9.60 -21.25
C CYS A 45 6.33 -10.85 -21.61
N ARG A 46 6.98 -11.82 -22.26
CA ARG A 46 6.34 -13.10 -22.66
C ARG A 46 6.61 -14.26 -21.70
N GLU A 47 7.41 -14.02 -20.67
CA GLU A 47 7.83 -15.04 -19.70
C GLU A 47 7.12 -14.82 -18.36
N LEU A 48 6.29 -15.79 -17.96
CA LEU A 48 5.55 -15.74 -16.69
C LEU A 48 6.47 -15.51 -15.46
N PRO A 49 7.60 -16.23 -15.29
CA PRO A 49 8.48 -16.02 -14.13
C PRO A 49 9.08 -14.62 -14.05
N LYS A 50 9.35 -13.99 -15.21
CA LYS A 50 9.83 -12.61 -15.27
C LYS A 50 8.73 -11.62 -14.89
N ALA A 51 7.51 -11.83 -15.39
CA ALA A 51 6.37 -10.99 -15.02
C ALA A 51 6.11 -11.01 -13.50
N GLU A 52 6.19 -12.19 -12.87
CA GLU A 52 6.07 -12.33 -11.41
C GLU A 52 7.21 -11.64 -10.65
N LYS A 53 8.46 -11.76 -11.14
CA LYS A 53 9.62 -11.04 -10.59
C LYS A 53 9.39 -9.52 -10.61
N TRP A 54 8.88 -8.97 -11.71
CA TRP A 54 8.61 -7.54 -11.82
C TRP A 54 7.49 -7.08 -10.90
N ARG A 55 6.40 -7.86 -10.79
CA ARG A 55 5.33 -7.63 -9.82
C ARG A 55 5.87 -7.57 -8.39
N MET A 56 6.73 -8.53 -7.99
CA MET A 56 7.35 -8.54 -6.66
C MET A 56 8.28 -7.36 -6.43
N GLN A 57 8.94 -6.86 -7.47
CA GLN A 57 9.74 -5.64 -7.36
C GLN A 57 8.84 -4.42 -7.11
N ILE A 58 7.71 -4.28 -7.80
CA ILE A 58 6.75 -3.17 -7.57
C ILE A 58 6.26 -3.18 -6.13
N ILE A 59 5.84 -4.35 -5.63
CA ILE A 59 5.33 -4.47 -4.26
C ILE A 59 6.38 -4.02 -3.23
N ARG A 60 7.66 -4.38 -3.43
CA ARG A 60 8.76 -3.94 -2.56
C ARG A 60 9.00 -2.43 -2.64
N GLU A 61 8.87 -1.83 -3.82
CA GLU A 61 8.97 -0.38 -4.00
C GLU A 61 7.82 0.35 -3.31
N ILE A 62 6.59 -0.15 -3.44
CA ILE A 62 5.42 0.39 -2.75
C ILE A 62 5.61 0.31 -1.24
N ALA A 63 5.98 -0.86 -0.70
CA ALA A 63 6.17 -1.05 0.75
C ALA A 63 7.19 -0.05 1.33
N LYS A 64 8.28 0.23 0.61
CA LYS A 64 9.27 1.25 1.01
C LYS A 64 8.67 2.66 1.04
N LYS A 65 7.88 3.02 0.03
CA LYS A 65 7.23 4.35 -0.03
C LYS A 65 6.13 4.50 1.01
N VAL A 66 5.38 3.43 1.28
CA VAL A 66 4.41 3.43 2.38
C VAL A 66 5.13 3.62 3.72
N ALA A 67 6.22 2.91 3.98
CA ALA A 67 7.01 3.14 5.20
C ALA A 67 7.49 4.60 5.32
N GLN A 68 7.85 5.24 4.20
CA GLN A 68 8.21 6.66 4.17
C GLN A 68 7.01 7.56 4.48
N ILE A 69 5.86 7.37 3.82
CA ILE A 69 4.68 8.24 3.97
C ILE A 69 4.02 8.18 5.35
N GLN A 70 4.30 7.13 6.14
CA GLN A 70 3.89 7.08 7.55
C GLN A 70 4.57 8.16 8.41
N ASN A 71 5.73 8.68 7.99
CA ASN A 71 6.39 9.78 8.70
C ASN A 71 5.74 11.12 8.37
N ALA A 72 4.85 11.59 9.25
CA ALA A 72 4.14 12.88 9.11
C ALA A 72 5.09 14.11 9.10
N GLY A 73 6.35 13.97 9.50
CA GLY A 73 7.34 15.07 9.50
C GLY A 73 7.95 15.40 8.14
N LEU A 74 7.59 14.69 7.05
CA LEU A 74 8.17 14.89 5.71
C LEU A 74 7.71 16.19 5.01
N GLY A 75 6.72 16.89 5.57
CA GLY A 75 6.10 18.08 4.97
C GLY A 75 5.06 17.71 3.91
N GLU A 76 4.05 18.58 3.76
CA GLU A 76 2.86 18.32 2.94
C GLU A 76 3.19 17.99 1.47
N PHE A 77 4.03 18.80 0.81
CA PHE A 77 4.41 18.59 -0.59
C PHE A 77 5.01 17.20 -0.82
N ARG A 78 5.92 16.78 0.07
CA ARG A 78 6.58 15.48 -0.05
C ARG A 78 5.61 14.32 0.18
N ILE A 79 4.67 14.48 1.10
CA ILE A 79 3.62 13.49 1.36
C ILE A 79 2.72 13.34 0.13
N ARG A 80 2.33 14.45 -0.53
CA ARG A 80 1.56 14.41 -1.79
C ARG A 80 2.31 13.68 -2.90
N ASP A 81 3.57 14.02 -3.13
CA ASP A 81 4.42 13.36 -4.13
C ASP A 81 4.56 11.85 -3.86
N LEU A 82 4.79 11.47 -2.60
CA LEU A 82 4.88 10.05 -2.22
C LEU A 82 3.56 9.32 -2.47
N ASN A 83 2.42 9.96 -2.20
CA ASN A 83 1.12 9.37 -2.47
C ASN A 83 0.89 9.15 -3.97
N ASP A 84 1.26 10.13 -4.80
CA ASP A 84 1.18 10.01 -6.27
C ASP A 84 2.10 8.94 -6.82
N GLU A 85 3.33 8.85 -6.32
CA GLU A 85 4.29 7.79 -6.67
C GLU A 85 3.75 6.40 -6.30
N ILE A 86 3.14 6.24 -5.12
CA ILE A 86 2.50 4.98 -4.71
C ILE A 86 1.34 4.63 -5.65
N ASN A 87 0.46 5.58 -5.95
CA ASN A 87 -0.67 5.34 -6.86
C ASN A 87 -0.20 5.00 -8.28
N LYS A 88 0.89 5.61 -8.76
CA LYS A 88 1.51 5.24 -10.04
C LYS A 88 1.99 3.79 -10.04
N LEU A 89 2.70 3.37 -8.98
CA LEU A 89 3.16 1.99 -8.83
C LEU A 89 2.01 0.99 -8.71
N LEU A 90 0.90 1.35 -8.06
CA LEU A 90 -0.28 0.49 -7.98
C LEU A 90 -0.94 0.25 -9.34
N ARG A 91 -1.02 1.27 -10.19
CA ARG A 91 -1.49 1.11 -11.57
C ARG A 91 -0.55 0.21 -12.36
N GLU A 92 0.76 0.44 -12.24
CA GLU A 92 1.78 -0.41 -12.86
C GLU A 92 1.66 -1.87 -12.42
N LYS A 93 1.50 -2.13 -11.11
CA LYS A 93 1.23 -3.47 -10.57
C LYS A 93 0.01 -4.10 -11.24
N GLY A 94 -1.07 -3.34 -11.43
CA GLY A 94 -2.26 -3.80 -12.13
C GLY A 94 -1.98 -4.26 -13.57
N HIS A 95 -1.14 -3.53 -14.32
CA HIS A 95 -0.71 -3.93 -15.66
C HIS A 95 0.09 -5.24 -15.64
N TRP A 96 0.99 -5.40 -14.67
CA TRP A 96 1.74 -6.66 -14.51
C TRP A 96 0.87 -7.83 -14.08
N GLU A 97 -0.13 -7.62 -13.22
CA GLU A 97 -1.09 -8.66 -12.82
C GLU A 97 -1.99 -9.08 -13.99
N ALA A 98 -2.41 -8.13 -14.84
CA ALA A 98 -3.12 -8.44 -16.07
C ALA A 98 -2.26 -9.27 -17.04
N GLN A 99 -0.99 -8.88 -17.24
CA GLN A 99 -0.06 -9.64 -18.08
C GLN A 99 0.18 -11.06 -17.56
N ILE A 100 0.38 -11.23 -16.26
CA ILE A 100 0.54 -12.55 -15.64
C ILE A 100 -0.67 -13.44 -15.96
N ARG A 101 -1.88 -12.89 -15.81
CA ARG A 101 -3.12 -13.61 -16.13
C ARG A 101 -3.20 -13.97 -17.62
N GLU A 102 -2.81 -13.07 -18.52
CA GLU A 102 -2.77 -13.33 -19.97
C GLU A 102 -1.76 -14.41 -20.35
N LEU A 103 -0.64 -14.51 -19.63
CA LEU A 103 0.36 -15.57 -19.79
C LEU A 103 -0.05 -16.91 -19.14
N GLY A 104 -1.27 -17.03 -18.61
CA GLY A 104 -1.78 -18.24 -17.97
C GLY A 104 -1.38 -18.40 -16.50
N GLY A 105 -0.89 -17.33 -15.86
CA GLY A 105 -0.56 -17.29 -14.44
C GLY A 105 -1.76 -17.03 -13.53
N PRO A 106 -1.53 -16.96 -12.19
CA PRO A 106 -2.59 -16.74 -11.21
C PRO A 106 -3.29 -15.39 -11.36
N ASP A 107 -4.60 -15.35 -11.14
CA ASP A 107 -5.36 -14.11 -11.04
C ASP A 107 -5.13 -13.45 -9.66
N TYR A 108 -4.06 -12.68 -9.57
CA TYR A 108 -3.66 -11.99 -8.33
C TYR A 108 -4.67 -10.94 -7.85
N ALA A 109 -5.59 -10.46 -8.72
CA ALA A 109 -6.65 -9.54 -8.29
C ALA A 109 -7.72 -10.27 -7.45
N LYS A 110 -7.90 -11.58 -7.67
CA LYS A 110 -8.84 -12.43 -6.91
C LYS A 110 -8.18 -13.22 -5.78
N VAL A 111 -6.98 -13.72 -6.02
CA VAL A 111 -6.30 -14.70 -5.15
C VAL A 111 -5.26 -14.03 -4.24
N GLY A 112 -4.77 -12.84 -4.60
CA GLY A 112 -3.71 -12.18 -3.87
C GLY A 112 -4.16 -11.63 -2.51
N PRO A 113 -3.33 -11.72 -1.45
CA PRO A 113 -3.59 -11.00 -0.23
C PRO A 113 -3.64 -9.50 -0.54
N ARG A 114 -4.70 -8.83 -0.11
CA ARG A 114 -4.95 -7.40 -0.29
C ARG A 114 -4.01 -6.54 0.58
N MET A 115 -2.74 -6.93 0.70
CA MET A 115 -1.79 -6.39 1.66
C MET A 115 -1.62 -4.86 1.54
N LEU A 116 -1.91 -4.30 0.36
CA LEU A 116 -1.85 -2.87 0.09
C LEU A 116 -3.18 -2.13 0.31
N ASP A 117 -4.32 -2.83 0.34
CA ASP A 117 -5.64 -2.21 0.49
C ASP A 117 -5.95 -1.87 1.96
N HIS A 118 -5.28 -2.50 2.91
CA HIS A 118 -5.48 -2.20 4.33
C HIS A 118 -4.81 -0.89 4.76
N GLU A 119 -3.78 -0.44 4.05
CA GLU A 119 -3.00 0.76 4.41
C GLU A 119 -3.51 2.03 3.72
N GLY A 120 -4.06 1.89 2.50
CA GLY A 120 -4.60 2.97 1.69
C GLY A 120 -6.12 3.07 1.77
N LYS A 121 -6.66 4.28 1.97
CA LYS A 121 -8.10 4.54 1.95
C LYS A 121 -8.49 5.20 0.62
N GLU A 122 -9.52 4.70 -0.03
CA GLU A 122 -10.15 5.33 -1.20
C GLU A 122 -11.23 6.30 -0.74
N VAL A 123 -11.27 7.50 -1.35
CA VAL A 123 -12.37 8.44 -1.13
C VAL A 123 -13.63 7.91 -1.84
N PRO A 124 -14.79 7.88 -1.18
CA PRO A 124 -16.05 7.50 -1.83
C PRO A 124 -16.28 8.27 -3.13
N GLY A 125 -16.52 7.56 -4.23
CA GLY A 125 -16.72 8.14 -5.57
C GLY A 125 -15.44 8.36 -6.38
N ASN A 126 -14.26 8.13 -5.82
CA ASN A 126 -12.99 8.24 -6.56
C ASN A 126 -12.62 6.91 -7.24
N ARG A 127 -12.23 6.96 -8.52
CA ARG A 127 -11.95 5.78 -9.35
C ARG A 127 -10.52 5.27 -9.14
N GLY A 128 -10.26 4.64 -8.00
CA GLY A 128 -9.03 3.86 -7.75
C GLY A 128 -7.80 4.66 -7.33
N TYR A 129 -7.95 5.91 -6.89
CA TYR A 129 -6.88 6.68 -6.23
C TYR A 129 -6.99 6.54 -4.72
N LYS A 130 -5.88 6.14 -4.08
CA LYS A 130 -5.79 5.84 -2.65
C LYS A 130 -4.93 6.86 -1.91
N TYR A 131 -5.26 7.12 -0.65
CA TYR A 131 -4.44 7.92 0.25
C TYR A 131 -3.81 7.02 1.32
N PHE A 132 -2.48 7.06 1.45
CA PHE A 132 -1.69 6.22 2.35
C PHE A 132 -1.09 7.00 3.51
N GLY A 133 -1.01 6.39 4.70
CA GLY A 133 -0.36 6.98 5.88
C GLY A 133 -0.78 8.43 6.15
N ALA A 134 0.20 9.32 6.34
CA ALA A 134 -0.01 10.74 6.62
C ALA A 134 -0.70 11.52 5.47
N ALA A 135 -0.80 10.95 4.26
CA ALA A 135 -1.53 11.59 3.17
C ALA A 135 -3.03 11.70 3.44
N LYS A 136 -3.57 10.86 4.34
CA LYS A 136 -4.97 10.91 4.77
C LYS A 136 -5.26 12.13 5.66
N ASP A 137 -4.24 12.65 6.33
CA ASP A 137 -4.34 13.76 7.28
C ASP A 137 -4.05 15.12 6.63
N LEU A 138 -3.78 15.14 5.31
CA LEU A 138 -3.54 16.37 4.58
C LEU A 138 -4.77 17.28 4.58
N PRO A 139 -4.57 18.61 4.66
CA PRO A 139 -5.66 19.58 4.52
C PRO A 139 -6.44 19.35 3.22
N GLY A 140 -7.78 19.39 3.30
CA GLY A 140 -8.70 19.08 2.20
C GLY A 140 -8.89 17.59 1.89
N VAL A 141 -7.92 16.71 2.17
CA VAL A 141 -8.10 15.25 2.02
C VAL A 141 -8.84 14.67 3.22
N ARG A 142 -8.46 15.12 4.42
CA ARG A 142 -9.09 14.70 5.67
C ARG A 142 -10.60 14.93 5.67
N GLU A 143 -11.02 16.10 5.20
CA GLU A 143 -12.43 16.49 5.08
C GLU A 143 -13.23 15.55 4.15
N LEU A 144 -12.60 15.04 3.08
CA LEU A 144 -13.22 14.06 2.18
C LEU A 144 -13.47 12.70 2.85
N PHE A 145 -12.71 12.39 3.90
CA PHE A 145 -12.86 11.16 4.68
C PHE A 145 -13.77 11.30 5.90
N GLU A 146 -14.06 12.52 6.34
CA GLU A 146 -14.96 12.86 7.46
C GLU A 146 -16.44 12.97 7.04
N GLN A 147 -16.82 12.53 5.83
CA GLN A 147 -18.23 12.53 5.40
C GLN A 147 -19.16 11.84 6.40
N GLU A 148 -20.32 12.46 6.61
CA GLU A 148 -21.34 12.13 7.61
C GLU A 148 -21.66 10.62 7.67
N PRO A 149 -21.98 10.10 8.88
CA PRO A 149 -22.43 8.73 9.02
C PRO A 149 -23.57 8.45 8.03
N PRO A 150 -23.62 7.24 7.43
CA PRO A 150 -24.68 6.89 6.49
C PRO A 150 -26.04 7.21 7.15
N PRO A 151 -26.98 7.84 6.42
CA PRO A 151 -28.27 8.19 7.00
C PRO A 151 -28.88 6.92 7.61
N PRO A 152 -29.50 7.01 8.80
CA PRO A 152 -30.04 5.84 9.48
C PRO A 152 -30.92 5.05 8.50
N PRO A 153 -30.84 3.70 8.54
CA PRO A 153 -31.58 2.87 7.61
C PRO A 153 -33.05 3.30 7.61
N ARG A 154 -33.59 3.58 6.42
CA ARG A 154 -35.00 3.97 6.29
C ARG A 154 -35.85 2.87 6.90
N LYS A 155 -36.74 3.23 7.83
CA LYS A 155 -37.68 2.30 8.45
C LYS A 155 -38.35 1.48 7.35
N THR A 156 -38.37 0.17 7.51
CA THR A 156 -39.02 -0.72 6.54
C THR A 156 -40.52 -0.48 6.54
N ARG A 157 -41.22 -0.80 5.44
CA ARG A 157 -42.69 -0.68 5.37
C ARG A 157 -43.40 -1.40 6.54
N ALA A 158 -42.83 -2.50 7.01
CA ALA A 158 -43.32 -3.26 8.17
C ALA A 158 -43.16 -2.49 9.48
N GLU A 159 -42.08 -1.72 9.65
CA GLU A 159 -41.88 -0.87 10.83
C GLU A 159 -42.80 0.35 10.83
N LEU A 160 -43.07 0.93 9.64
CA LEU A 160 -44.05 2.01 9.48
C LEU A 160 -45.49 1.55 9.72
N MET A 161 -45.83 0.30 9.35
CA MET A 161 -47.16 -0.28 9.59
C MET A 161 -47.46 -0.56 11.07
N LYS A 162 -46.44 -0.86 11.89
CA LYS A 162 -46.63 -1.07 13.34
C LYS A 162 -47.10 0.20 14.07
N ASP A 163 -46.63 1.36 13.62
CA ASP A 163 -47.02 2.65 14.20
C ASP A 163 -48.47 3.01 13.81
N ILE A 164 -48.94 2.59 12.62
CA ILE A 164 -50.32 2.78 12.13
C ILE A 164 -51.32 1.86 12.85
N ASP A 165 -50.96 0.59 13.06
CA ASP A 165 -51.82 -0.36 13.77
C ASP A 165 -52.04 0.05 15.23
N ALA A 166 -51.03 0.67 15.86
CA ALA A 166 -51.16 1.24 17.19
C ALA A 166 -52.18 2.41 17.21
N GLU A 167 -52.16 3.27 16.21
CA GLU A 167 -53.07 4.43 16.10
C GLU A 167 -54.53 4.01 15.83
N LEU A 168 -54.75 2.97 15.02
CA LEU A 168 -56.07 2.37 14.78
C LEU A 168 -56.68 1.72 16.03
N LEU A 169 -55.86 1.18 16.93
CA LEU A 169 -56.30 0.59 18.20
C LEU A 169 -56.76 1.64 19.22
N TRP A 170 -56.27 2.89 19.15
CA TRP A 170 -56.72 3.97 20.03
C TRP A 170 -58.07 4.60 19.64
N LEU A 171 -58.44 4.54 18.35
CA LEU A 171 -59.70 5.09 17.83
C LEU A 171 -60.90 4.13 17.96
N SER A 172 -60.68 2.92 18.46
CA SER A 172 -61.70 1.85 18.60
C SER A 172 -62.09 1.56 20.05
N ARG A 173 -61.78 2.48 20.98
CA ARG A 173 -62.06 2.34 22.43
C ARG A 173 -62.98 3.44 22.95
#